data_AF-A0A1J8QHX0-F1
#
_entry.id   AF-A0A1J8QHX0-F1
#
_cell.length_a   1.000
_cell.length_b   1.000
_cell.length_c   1.000
_cell.angle_alpha   90.00
_cell.angle_beta   90.00
_cell.angle_gamma   90.00
#
_symmetry.space_group_name_H-M   'P 1'
#
loop_
_entity.id
_entity.type
_entity.pdbx_description
1 polymer ?
#
loop_
_entity_poly.entity_id
_entity_poly.type
_entity_poly.pdbx_seq_one_letter_code
_entity_poly.pdbx_strand_id
1 'polypeptide(L)'
;MEVMCVVGALVLWSLASMWILFAILGLGYTLRRGRIAFRLSFWGTVFPNGVYANLNFALATTLSSPFFRVWGSIYAVGTLILWASIFVSTIRMVPSGRIFDAPCLEEVIIGTIAREAEKSEETTEPVQVVGGTCM
;
A
#
# COMPACT_ATOMS: atom_id res chain seq x y z
N MET A 1 22.00 8.29 29.74
CA MET A 1 21.36 7.46 28.69
C MET A 1 19.98 7.98 28.33
N GLU A 2 19.13 8.27 29.30
CA GLU A 2 17.74 8.72 29.07
C GLU A 2 17.60 9.95 28.16
N VAL A 3 18.42 10.99 28.36
CA VAL A 3 18.36 12.22 27.54
C VAL A 3 18.65 11.94 26.06
N MET A 4 19.63 11.07 25.76
CA MET A 4 19.96 10.71 24.38
C MET A 4 18.82 9.95 23.71
N CYS A 5 18.15 9.06 24.45
CA CYS A 5 16.98 8.34 23.98
C CYS A 5 15.81 9.29 23.68
N VAL A 6 15.56 10.27 24.56
CA VAL A 6 14.48 11.25 24.39
C VAL A 6 14.74 12.15 23.18
N VAL A 7 15.98 12.65 23.01
CA VAL A 7 16.35 13.46 21.84
C VAL A 7 16.19 12.64 20.56
N GLY A 8 16.68 11.39 20.52
CA GLY A 8 16.50 10.51 19.37
C GLY A 8 15.02 10.25 19.07
N ALA A 9 14.20 10.02 20.10
CA ALA A 9 12.77 9.79 19.96
C ALA A 9 12.04 11.04 19.43
N LEU A 10 12.42 12.25 19.85
CA LEU A 10 11.87 13.51 19.34
C LEU A 10 12.26 13.78 17.87
N VAL A 11 13.49 13.44 17.48
CA VAL A 11 13.93 13.54 16.08
C VAL A 11 13.14 12.58 15.19
N LEU A 12 13.01 11.31 15.61
CA LEU A 12 12.21 10.32 14.90
C LEU A 12 10.72 10.70 14.85
N TRP A 13 10.19 11.26 15.95
CA TRP A 13 8.83 11.76 16.01
C TRP A 13 8.59 12.91 15.02
N SER A 14 9.52 13.85 14.92
CA SER A 14 9.42 14.99 14.00
C SER A 14 9.49 14.54 12.54
N LEU A 15 10.41 13.60 12.23
CA LEU A 15 10.50 12.99 10.92
C LEU A 15 9.21 12.24 10.56
N ALA A 16 8.72 11.39 11.45
CA ALA A 16 7.47 10.65 11.24
C ALA A 16 6.27 11.59 11.05
N SER A 17 6.16 12.66 11.84
CA SER A 17 5.11 13.69 11.69
C SER A 17 5.12 14.33 10.32
N MET A 18 6.31 14.65 9.80
CA MET A 18 6.48 15.23 8.47
C MET A 18 6.02 14.27 7.37
N TRP A 19 6.40 13.00 7.44
CA TRP A 19 5.94 11.96 6.50
C TRP A 19 4.43 11.72 6.59
N ILE A 20 3.86 11.76 7.78
CA ILE A 20 2.41 11.65 8.00
C ILE A 20 1.67 12.80 7.30
N LEU A 21 2.15 14.03 7.40
CA LEU A 21 1.55 15.17 6.72
C LEU A 21 1.54 14.97 5.20
N PHE A 22 2.66 14.50 4.64
CA PHE A 22 2.73 14.15 3.22
C PHE A 22 1.80 13.01 2.83
N ALA A 23 1.68 11.98 3.68
CA ALA A 23 0.75 10.88 3.45
C ALA A 23 -0.71 11.38 3.41
N ILE A 24 -1.10 12.27 4.32
CA ILE A 24 -2.45 12.86 4.36
C ILE A 24 -2.69 13.73 3.12
N LEU A 25 -1.72 14.57 2.72
CA LEU A 25 -1.83 15.41 1.52
C LEU A 25 -1.91 14.57 0.24
N GLY A 26 -1.06 13.54 0.11
CA GLY A 26 -1.08 12.62 -1.03
C GLY A 26 -2.38 11.82 -1.10
N LEU A 27 -2.88 11.36 0.05
CA LEU A 27 -4.17 10.68 0.15
C LEU A 27 -5.31 11.61 -0.26
N GLY A 28 -5.34 12.84 0.25
CA GLY A 28 -6.34 13.85 -0.10
C GLY A 28 -6.31 14.23 -1.59
N TYR A 29 -5.12 14.36 -2.17
CA TYR A 29 -4.94 14.61 -3.60
C TYR A 29 -5.47 13.44 -4.45
N THR A 30 -5.16 12.20 -4.06
CA THR A 30 -5.59 10.99 -4.77
C THR A 30 -7.10 10.80 -4.68
N LEU A 31 -7.70 10.99 -3.49
CA LEU A 31 -9.14 10.91 -3.26
C LEU A 31 -9.93 11.91 -4.11
N ARG A 32 -9.35 13.09 -4.39
CA ARG A 32 -9.97 14.11 -5.26
C ARG A 32 -9.93 13.76 -6.75
N ARG A 33 -8.97 12.95 -7.19
CA ARG A 33 -8.76 12.62 -8.61
C ARG A 33 -9.32 11.27 -9.04
N GLY A 34 -9.68 10.40 -8.10
CA GLY A 34 -10.24 9.09 -8.44
C GLY A 34 -10.67 8.27 -7.23
N ARG A 35 -11.31 7.13 -7.50
CA ARG A 35 -11.68 6.17 -6.46
C ARG A 35 -10.49 5.30 -6.14
N ILE A 36 -10.11 5.26 -4.86
CA ILE A 36 -9.11 4.32 -4.38
C ILE A 36 -9.76 2.95 -4.32
N ALA A 37 -9.33 2.03 -5.19
CA ALA A 37 -9.73 0.63 -5.09
C ALA A 37 -9.17 0.06 -3.77
N PHE A 38 -10.02 -0.59 -2.99
CA PHE A 38 -9.59 -1.26 -1.75
C PHE A 38 -8.63 -2.38 -2.10
N ARG A 39 -7.39 -2.28 -1.62
CA ARG A 39 -6.32 -3.27 -1.83
C ARG A 39 -5.91 -3.89 -0.50
N LEU A 40 -5.57 -5.17 -0.48
CA LEU A 40 -5.10 -5.84 0.73
C LEU A 40 -3.84 -5.16 1.33
N SER A 41 -3.06 -4.47 0.49
CA SER A 41 -1.90 -3.65 0.88
C SER A 41 -2.22 -2.58 1.95
N PHE A 42 -3.49 -2.19 2.14
CA PHE A 42 -3.90 -1.30 3.22
C PHE A 42 -3.61 -1.87 4.62
N TRP A 43 -3.57 -3.20 4.79
CA TRP A 43 -3.21 -3.83 6.07
C TRP A 43 -1.81 -3.43 6.55
N GLY A 44 -0.88 -3.19 5.63
CA GLY A 44 0.48 -2.74 5.96
C GLY A 44 0.54 -1.34 6.58
N THR A 45 -0.53 -0.56 6.49
CA THR A 45 -0.56 0.80 7.06
C THR A 45 -0.90 0.82 8.55
N VAL A 46 -1.53 -0.23 9.09
CA VAL A 46 -1.94 -0.27 10.51
C VAL A 46 -0.72 -0.30 11.43
N PHE A 47 0.29 -1.10 11.09
CA PHE A 47 1.47 -1.29 11.93
C PHE A 47 2.27 0.01 12.15
N PRO A 48 2.69 0.75 11.09
CA PRO A 48 3.41 2.02 11.27
C PRO A 48 2.62 3.06 12.07
N ASN A 49 1.31 3.18 11.84
CA ASN A 49 0.45 4.12 12.57
C ASN A 49 0.30 3.72 14.04
N GLY A 50 0.21 2.42 14.34
CA GLY A 50 0.18 1.90 15.71
C GLY A 50 1.48 2.14 16.47
N VAL A 51 2.63 1.89 15.83
CA VAL A 51 3.95 2.17 16.42
C VAL A 51 4.12 3.67 16.69
N TYR A 52 3.66 4.54 15.79
CA TYR A 52 3.69 5.98 16.01
C TYR A 52 2.77 6.44 17.16
N ALA A 53 1.59 5.84 17.33
CA ALA A 53 0.73 6.10 18.49
C ALA A 53 1.42 5.68 19.81
N ASN A 54 2.06 4.52 19.83
CA ASN A 54 2.82 4.05 20.99
C ASN A 54 4.03 4.94 21.32
N LEU A 55 4.73 5.43 20.30
CA LEU A 55 5.81 6.42 20.48
C LEU A 55 5.31 7.66 21.22
N ASN A 56 4.13 8.17 20.85
CA ASN A 56 3.51 9.32 21.50
C ASN A 56 3.18 9.04 22.98
N PHE A 57 2.68 7.84 23.31
CA PHE A 57 2.45 7.47 24.71
C PHE A 57 3.75 7.36 25.51
N ALA A 58 4.80 6.77 24.93
CA ALA A 58 6.12 6.70 25.57
C ALA A 58 6.72 8.10 25.79
N LEU A 59 6.55 9.02 24.84
CA LEU A 59 6.94 10.43 25.03
C LEU A 59 6.08 11.11 26.10
N ALA A 60 4.78 10.83 26.14
CA ALA A 60 3.88 11.40 27.14
C ALA A 60 4.26 11.00 28.57
N THR A 61 4.65 9.73 28.79
CA THR A 61 5.12 9.26 30.10
C THR A 61 6.50 9.82 30.45
N THR A 62 7.40 9.89 29.47
CA THR A 62 8.79 10.33 29.70
C THR A 62 8.91 11.84 29.91
N LEU A 63 8.16 12.64 29.16
CA LEU A 63 8.14 14.11 29.32
C LEU A 63 7.06 14.56 30.31
N SER A 64 6.25 13.64 30.86
CA SER A 64 5.08 13.94 31.71
C SER A 64 4.14 14.99 31.11
N SER A 65 4.07 15.06 29.79
CA SER A 65 3.36 16.12 29.06
C SER A 65 1.97 15.66 28.62
N PRO A 66 0.90 16.42 28.94
CA PRO A 66 -0.45 16.07 28.52
C PRO A 66 -0.66 16.19 27.00
N PHE A 67 0.15 17.02 26.32
CA PHE A 67 0.06 17.22 24.86
C PHE A 67 0.27 15.92 24.08
N PHE A 68 1.39 15.23 24.35
CA PHE A 68 1.70 13.95 23.69
C PHE A 68 0.68 12.86 24.04
N ARG A 69 0.05 12.95 25.22
CA ARG A 69 -0.99 12.02 25.64
C ARG A 69 -2.25 12.17 24.81
N VAL A 70 -2.74 13.41 24.64
CA VAL A 70 -3.91 13.71 23.80
C VAL A 70 -3.61 13.37 22.34
N TRP A 71 -2.44 13.75 21.84
CA TRP A 71 -2.03 13.45 20.47
C TRP A 71 -1.94 11.95 20.19
N GLY A 72 -1.31 11.19 21.09
CA GLY A 72 -1.25 9.73 21.03
C GLY A 72 -2.63 9.08 21.06
N SER A 73 -3.55 9.57 21.89
CA SER A 73 -4.93 9.08 21.93
C SER A 73 -5.68 9.32 20.62
N ILE A 74 -5.59 10.51 20.02
CA ILE A 74 -6.20 10.82 18.72
C ILE A 74 -5.69 9.83 17.67
N TYR A 75 -4.36 9.63 17.63
CA TYR A 75 -3.71 8.73 16.68
C TYR A 75 -4.09 7.26 16.88
N ALA A 76 -4.21 6.81 18.13
CA ALA A 76 -4.63 5.46 18.49
C ALA A 76 -6.08 5.19 18.05
N VAL A 77 -6.99 6.12 18.33
CA VAL A 77 -8.40 6.02 17.91
C VAL A 77 -8.51 6.02 16.38
N GLY A 78 -7.78 6.91 15.70
CA GLY A 78 -7.74 6.92 14.24
C GLY A 78 -7.24 5.61 13.64
N THR A 79 -6.18 5.02 14.24
CA THR A 79 -5.64 3.72 13.83
C THR A 79 -6.64 2.59 14.05
N LEU A 80 -7.40 2.61 15.15
CA LEU A 80 -8.46 1.63 15.44
C LEU A 80 -9.62 1.72 14.44
N ILE A 81 -10.05 2.94 14.08
CA ILE A 81 -11.10 3.14 13.07
C ILE A 81 -10.63 2.64 11.71
N LEU A 82 -9.38 2.98 11.33
CA LEU A 82 -8.77 2.50 10.09
C LEU A 82 -8.72 0.97 10.09
N TRP A 83 -8.25 0.34 11.16
CA TRP A 83 -8.22 -1.11 11.31
C TRP A 83 -9.62 -1.73 11.18
N ALA A 84 -10.63 -1.19 11.87
CA ALA A 84 -12.00 -1.68 11.79
C ALA A 84 -12.57 -1.54 10.37
N SER A 85 -12.30 -0.43 9.68
CA SER A 85 -12.76 -0.22 8.30
C SER A 85 -12.16 -1.24 7.33
N ILE A 86 -10.86 -1.55 7.48
CA ILE A 86 -10.16 -2.54 6.68
C ILE A 86 -10.69 -3.93 7.00
N PHE A 87 -10.82 -4.26 8.28
CA PHE A 87 -11.31 -5.55 8.76
C PHE A 87 -12.71 -5.86 8.21
N VAL A 88 -13.63 -4.90 8.33
CA VAL A 88 -15.00 -5.03 7.80
C VAL A 88 -15.00 -5.17 6.28
N SER A 89 -14.17 -4.39 5.57
CA SER A 89 -14.04 -4.48 4.11
C SER A 89 -13.45 -5.82 3.68
N THR A 90 -12.49 -6.35 4.44
CA THR A 90 -11.92 -7.69 4.23
C THR A 90 -13.00 -8.76 4.42
N ILE A 91 -13.75 -8.75 5.53
CA ILE A 91 -14.83 -9.73 5.77
C ILE A 91 -15.89 -9.70 4.67
N ARG A 92 -16.26 -8.51 4.16
CA ARG A 92 -17.25 -8.41 3.08
C ARG A 92 -16.74 -8.89 1.73
N MET A 93 -15.43 -8.84 1.50
CA MET A 93 -14.79 -9.21 0.23
C MET A 93 -14.31 -10.67 0.22
N VAL A 94 -14.17 -11.31 1.39
CA VAL A 94 -13.80 -12.72 1.54
C VAL A 94 -14.77 -13.68 0.83
N PRO A 95 -16.10 -13.55 0.94
CA PRO A 95 -17.06 -14.44 0.27
C PRO A 95 -17.04 -14.33 -1.26
N SER A 96 -16.55 -13.22 -1.81
CA SER A 96 -16.55 -12.96 -3.25
C SER A 96 -15.32 -13.52 -3.97
N GLY A 97 -14.31 -14.06 -3.27
CA GLY A 97 -13.07 -14.60 -3.88
C GLY A 97 -12.15 -13.56 -4.54
N ARG A 98 -12.64 -12.34 -4.76
CA ARG A 98 -11.94 -11.24 -5.45
C ARG A 98 -10.84 -10.55 -4.64
N ILE A 99 -10.55 -11.01 -3.43
CA ILE A 99 -9.45 -10.48 -2.59
C ILE A 99 -8.06 -10.83 -3.15
N PHE A 100 -7.98 -11.94 -3.90
CA PHE A 100 -6.76 -12.42 -4.57
C PHE A 100 -6.74 -12.13 -6.06
N ASP A 101 -7.74 -11.39 -6.56
CA ASP A 101 -7.77 -10.90 -7.93
C ASP A 101 -6.74 -9.77 -8.00
N ALA A 102 -5.47 -10.17 -8.14
CA ALA A 102 -4.34 -9.29 -8.22
C ALA A 102 -4.32 -8.71 -9.64
N PRO A 103 -4.71 -7.43 -9.86
CA PRO A 103 -4.60 -6.82 -11.19
C PRO A 103 -3.14 -6.84 -11.71
N CYS A 104 -2.17 -6.94 -10.81
CA CYS A 104 -0.77 -7.15 -11.14
C CYS A 104 -0.45 -8.53 -11.76
N LEU A 105 -1.26 -9.56 -11.55
CA LEU A 105 -1.10 -10.86 -12.22
C LEU A 105 -1.78 -10.84 -13.60
N GLU A 106 -2.94 -10.20 -13.72
CA GLU A 106 -3.63 -9.98 -15.00
C GLU A 106 -2.73 -9.20 -15.99
N GLU A 107 -2.09 -8.11 -15.54
CA GLU A 107 -1.19 -7.31 -16.37
C GLU A 107 0.06 -8.09 -16.82
N VAL A 108 0.62 -8.93 -15.94
CA VAL A 108 1.75 -9.80 -16.29
C VAL A 108 1.30 -10.91 -17.24
N ILE A 109 0.14 -11.53 -17.00
CA ILE A 109 -0.41 -12.58 -17.87
C ILE A 109 -0.71 -12.03 -19.26
N ILE A 110 -1.38 -10.87 -19.36
CA ILE A 110 -1.64 -10.18 -20.65
C ILE A 110 -0.32 -9.84 -21.35
N GLY A 111 0.68 -9.33 -20.62
CA GLY A 111 2.01 -9.05 -21.17
C GLY A 111 2.76 -10.30 -21.63
N THR A 112 2.54 -11.45 -20.98
CA THR A 112 3.15 -12.74 -21.35
C THR A 112 2.44 -13.34 -22.56
N ILE A 113 1.10 -13.30 -22.59
CA ILE A 113 0.29 -13.72 -23.73
C ILE A 113 0.62 -12.89 -24.98
N ALA A 114 0.77 -11.57 -24.83
CA ALA A 114 1.18 -10.69 -25.93
C ALA A 114 2.56 -11.06 -26.48
N ARG A 115 3.51 -11.45 -25.62
CA ARG A 115 4.84 -11.90 -26.04
C ARG A 115 4.84 -13.28 -26.71
N GLU A 116 3.98 -14.18 -26.28
CA GLU A 116 3.82 -15.49 -26.93
C GLU A 116 3.11 -15.38 -28.28
N ALA A 117 2.14 -14.47 -28.41
CA ALA A 117 1.49 -14.17 -29.68
C ALA A 117 2.49 -13.60 -30.71
N GLU A 118 3.34 -12.65 -30.30
CA GLU A 118 4.40 -12.08 -31.15
C GLU A 118 5.40 -13.17 -31.60
N LYS A 119 5.78 -14.09 -30.70
CA LYS A 119 6.69 -15.21 -31.01
C LYS A 119 6.06 -16.26 -31.92
N SER A 120 4.75 -16.49 -31.82
CA SER A 120 4.02 -17.44 -32.65
C SER A 120 3.76 -16.88 -34.05
N GLU A 121 3.59 -15.56 -34.18
CA GLU A 121 3.44 -14.87 -35.46
C GLU A 121 4.77 -14.83 -36.23
N GLU A 122 5.91 -14.66 -35.55
CA GLU A 122 7.25 -14.78 -36.13
C GLU A 122 7.59 -16.23 -36.59
N THR A 123 6.98 -17.24 -35.98
CA THR A 123 7.12 -18.67 -36.40
C THR A 123 6.16 -19.04 -37.54
N THR A 124 5.20 -18.17 -37.89
CA THR A 124 4.19 -18.38 -38.93
C THR A 124 4.41 -17.47 -40.15
N GLU A 125 5.65 -17.04 -40.42
CA GLU A 125 6.04 -16.65 -41.78
C GLU A 125 6.32 -17.93 -42.59
N PRO A 126 5.75 -18.08 -43.80
CA PRO A 126 5.60 -19.37 -44.44
C PRO A 126 6.91 -19.93 -44.99
N VAL A 127 7.12 -21.23 -44.76
CA VAL A 127 7.89 -22.11 -45.66
C VAL A 127 7.55 -21.74 -47.09
N GLN A 128 8.56 -21.26 -47.82
CA GLN A 128 8.49 -20.92 -49.24
C GLN A 128 7.85 -22.08 -50.01
N VAL A 129 6.61 -21.89 -50.47
CA VAL A 129 5.99 -22.75 -51.47
C VAL A 129 6.67 -22.43 -52.80
N VAL A 130 7.75 -23.17 -53.10
CA VAL A 130 8.28 -23.25 -54.47
C VAL A 130 7.22 -23.96 -55.31
N GLY A 131 6.34 -23.18 -55.92
CA GLY A 131 5.41 -23.66 -56.93
C GLY A 131 6.10 -23.72 -58.29
N GLY A 132 5.89 -24.81 -59.03
CA GLY A 132 5.90 -24.75 -60.49
C GLY A 132 6.60 -25.89 -61.22
N THR A 133 5.80 -26.89 -61.55
CA THR A 133 5.91 -27.90 -62.61
C THR A 133 6.54 -27.43 -63.93
N CYS A 134 7.18 -28.39 -64.61
CA CYS A 134 7.69 -28.39 -65.99
C CYS A 134 6.88 -27.58 -67.04
N MET A 135 7.64 -26.93 -67.92
CA MET A 135 7.39 -26.87 -69.37
C MET A 135 8.62 -27.43 -70.08
#